data_AF-A0A607ZZ62-F1
#
_entry.id   AF-A0A607ZZ62-F1
#
_cell.length_a   1.000
_cell.length_b   1.000
_cell.length_c   1.000
_cell.angle_alpha   90.00
_cell.angle_beta   90.00
_cell.angle_gamma   90.00
#
_symmetry.space_group_name_H-M   'P 1'
#
loop_
_entity.id
_entity.type
_entity.pdbx_description
1 polymer ?
#
loop_
_entity_poly.entity_id
_entity_poly.type
_entity_poly.pdbx_seq_one_letter_code
_entity_poly.pdbx_strand_id
1 'polypeptide(L)'
;MASNGISFKDNNLLSLRVDEIVSIVTTFPTKKEALKAGSKYGWSSAFLIERRFEKVWLVGKKDFQNDHIGEVEFEVFRIPLLRWEKTAGITHCQIISVRRYKAT
;
A
#
# COMPACT_ATOMS: atom_id res chain seq x y z
N MET A 1 -8.15 -17.31 5.71
CA MET A 1 -8.50 -15.94 5.27
C MET A 1 -7.27 -15.36 4.60
N ALA A 2 -7.34 -15.02 3.31
CA ALA A 2 -6.20 -14.47 2.59
C ALA A 2 -5.68 -13.22 3.32
N SER A 3 -4.36 -13.13 3.51
CA SER A 3 -3.74 -11.97 4.11
C SER A 3 -4.00 -10.75 3.22
N ASN A 4 -4.93 -9.87 3.64
CA ASN A 4 -5.20 -8.59 2.98
C ASN A 4 -4.05 -7.57 3.16
N GLY A 5 -2.86 -8.03 3.53
CA GLY A 5 -1.68 -7.24 3.82
C GLY A 5 -0.47 -7.73 3.03
N ILE A 6 0.65 -7.06 3.27
CA ILE A 6 1.95 -7.34 2.63
C ILE A 6 2.91 -7.83 3.71
N SER A 7 3.62 -8.93 3.47
CA SER A 7 4.59 -9.48 4.42
C SER A 7 6.01 -9.43 3.89
N PHE A 8 7.01 -9.38 4.77
CA PHE A 8 8.43 -9.46 4.41
C PHE A 8 8.75 -10.70 3.57
N LYS A 9 8.02 -11.80 3.79
CA LYS A 9 8.14 -13.04 2.99
C LYS A 9 7.74 -12.85 1.52
N ASP A 10 6.92 -11.83 1.23
CA ASP A 10 6.45 -11.53 -0.11
C ASP A 10 7.47 -10.72 -0.92
N ASN A 11 8.62 -10.32 -0.36
CA ASN A 11 9.59 -9.43 -1.02
C ASN A 11 10.01 -9.85 -2.44
N ASN A 12 10.11 -11.16 -2.70
CA ASN A 12 10.48 -11.67 -4.02
C ASN A 12 9.33 -11.61 -5.04
N LEU A 13 8.10 -11.37 -4.57
CA LEU A 13 6.89 -11.25 -5.38
C LEU A 13 6.44 -9.80 -5.53
N LEU A 14 6.99 -8.87 -4.75
CA LEU A 14 6.60 -7.47 -4.77
C LEU A 14 7.45 -6.67 -5.75
N SER A 15 6.81 -5.72 -6.43
CA SER A 15 7.49 -4.70 -7.23
C SER A 15 8.33 -3.72 -6.41
N LEU A 16 8.04 -3.57 -5.11
CA LEU A 16 8.83 -2.81 -4.14
C LEU A 16 8.99 -3.65 -2.88
N ARG A 17 10.19 -3.70 -2.33
CA ARG A 17 10.44 -4.44 -1.08
C ARG A 17 9.70 -3.76 0.07
N VAL A 18 9.32 -4.54 1.08
CA VAL A 18 8.60 -4.03 2.26
C VAL A 18 9.34 -2.86 2.93
N ASP A 19 10.66 -2.92 3.05
CA ASP A 19 11.44 -1.84 3.65
C ASP A 19 11.47 -0.57 2.77
N GLU A 20 11.42 -0.71 1.45
CA GLU A 20 11.31 0.44 0.53
C GLU A 20 9.94 1.09 0.65
N ILE A 21 8.86 0.30 0.67
CA ILE A 21 7.50 0.80 0.88
C ILE A 21 7.44 1.62 2.18
N VAL A 22 7.91 1.04 3.29
CA VAL A 22 7.91 1.69 4.61
C VAL A 22 8.78 2.95 4.66
N SER A 23 9.85 3.03 3.87
CA SER A 23 10.68 4.24 3.79
C SER A 23 10.00 5.39 3.05
N ILE A 24 9.06 5.09 2.15
CA ILE A 24 8.39 6.07 1.28
C ILE A 24 7.10 6.58 1.92
N VAL A 25 6.38 5.75 2.67
CA VAL A 25 5.05 6.06 3.18
C VAL A 25 4.99 6.19 4.70
N THR A 26 4.01 6.92 5.19
CA THR A 26 3.76 7.06 6.64
C THR A 26 3.19 5.77 7.21
N THR A 27 3.87 5.23 8.24
CA THR A 27 3.43 4.06 9.01
C THR A 27 2.78 4.46 10.34
N PHE A 28 1.93 3.57 10.84
CA PHE A 28 1.20 3.75 12.10
C PHE A 28 1.29 2.50 12.99
N PRO A 29 1.42 2.65 14.31
CA PRO A 29 1.36 1.52 15.24
C PRO A 29 0.02 0.79 15.23
N THR A 30 -1.09 1.50 15.01
CA THR A 30 -2.43 0.91 15.06
C THR A 30 -3.26 1.18 13.80
N LYS A 31 -4.19 0.26 13.49
CA LYS A 31 -5.18 0.44 12.40
C LYS A 31 -5.99 1.72 12.57
N LYS A 32 -6.38 2.04 13.80
CA LYS A 32 -7.22 3.21 14.12
C LYS A 32 -6.49 4.52 13.78
N GLU A 33 -5.21 4.61 14.09
CA GLU A 33 -4.39 5.78 13.75
C GLU A 33 -4.20 5.94 12.26
N ALA A 34 -3.91 4.84 11.54
CA ALA A 34 -3.83 4.84 10.09
C ALA A 34 -5.15 5.37 9.47
N LEU A 35 -6.29 4.80 9.86
CA LEU A 35 -7.60 5.23 9.35
C LEU A 35 -7.90 6.70 9.69
N LYS A 36 -7.57 7.17 10.90
CA LYS A 36 -7.75 8.57 11.30
C LYS A 36 -6.87 9.52 10.48
N ALA A 37 -5.66 9.11 10.11
CA ALA A 37 -4.79 9.90 9.25
C ALA A 37 -5.28 9.88 7.79
N GLY A 38 -5.66 8.70 7.28
CA GLY A 38 -6.15 8.50 5.92
C GLY A 38 -7.45 9.23 5.61
N SER A 39 -8.35 9.35 6.59
CA SER A 39 -9.66 10.00 6.38
C SER A 39 -9.53 11.46 5.95
N LYS A 40 -8.48 12.16 6.40
CA LYS A 40 -8.16 13.53 5.98
C LYS A 40 -7.86 13.66 4.48
N TYR A 41 -7.52 12.55 3.84
CA TYR A 41 -7.17 12.45 2.42
C TYR A 41 -8.20 11.64 1.62
N GLY A 42 -9.37 11.34 2.20
CA GLY A 42 -10.43 10.56 1.54
C GLY A 42 -10.20 9.04 1.56
N TRP A 43 -9.29 8.53 2.39
CA TRP A 43 -9.02 7.10 2.52
C TRP A 43 -9.69 6.49 3.75
N SER A 44 -10.44 5.42 3.56
CA SER A 44 -11.18 4.70 4.61
C SER A 44 -10.67 3.29 4.89
N SER A 45 -9.52 2.94 4.31
CA SER A 45 -8.93 1.60 4.39
C SER A 45 -7.48 1.65 4.84
N ALA A 46 -7.08 0.60 5.54
CA ALA A 46 -5.74 0.39 6.02
C ALA A 46 -5.46 -1.10 6.04
N PHE A 47 -4.22 -1.48 5.77
CA PHE A 47 -3.75 -2.86 5.81
C PHE A 47 -2.48 -2.98 6.63
N LEU A 48 -2.23 -4.20 7.09
CA LEU A 48 -1.06 -4.53 7.89
C LEU A 48 0.13 -4.80 6.97
N ILE A 49 1.27 -4.20 7.28
CA ILE A 49 2.57 -4.61 6.77
C ILE A 49 3.31 -5.36 7.87
N GLU A 50 3.85 -6.52 7.51
CA GLU A 50 4.76 -7.28 8.37
C GLU A 50 6.19 -7.08 7.90
N ARG A 51 7.01 -6.41 8.71
CA ARG A 51 8.47 -6.32 8.52
C ARG A 51 9.15 -7.55 9.15
N ARG A 52 10.48 -7.63 9.06
CA ARG A 52 11.26 -8.73 9.69
C ARG A 52 11.04 -8.84 11.20
N PHE A 53 10.94 -7.69 11.88
CA PHE A 53 10.95 -7.62 13.35
C PHE A 53 9.76 -6.88 13.95
N GLU A 54 8.85 -6.35 13.13
CA GLU A 54 7.70 -5.60 13.60
C GLU A 54 6.52 -5.69 12.63
N LYS A 55 5.34 -5.28 13.11
CA LYS A 55 4.15 -5.13 12.27
C LYS A 55 3.63 -3.70 12.40
N VAL A 56 3.37 -3.08 11.26
CA VAL A 56 2.92 -1.69 11.19
C VAL A 56 1.70 -1.58 10.28
N TRP A 57 0.90 -0.56 10.50
CA TRP A 57 -0.28 -0.28 9.70
C TRP A 57 0.02 0.81 8.67
N LEU A 58 -0.49 0.61 7.46
CA LEU A 58 -0.46 1.59 6.39
C LEU A 58 -1.88 1.96 5.98
N VAL A 59 -2.06 3.22 5.60
CA VAL A 59 -3.25 3.62 4.86
C VAL A 59 -3.14 3.08 3.45
N GLY A 60 -4.24 2.55 2.91
CA GLY A 60 -4.28 2.09 1.54
C GLY A 60 -5.28 0.98 1.34
N LYS A 61 -5.41 0.56 0.08
CA LYS A 61 -6.33 -0.50 -0.32
C LYS A 61 -5.66 -1.43 -1.31
N LYS A 62 -6.06 -2.69 -1.25
CA LYS A 62 -5.89 -3.60 -2.38
C LYS A 62 -6.94 -3.22 -3.43
N ASP A 63 -6.52 -3.01 -4.67
CA ASP A 63 -7.45 -2.80 -5.77
C ASP A 63 -8.26 -4.08 -6.01
N PHE A 64 -9.54 -3.89 -6.35
CA PHE A 64 -10.44 -5.00 -6.64
C PHE A 64 -10.08 -5.68 -7.97
N GLN A 65 -9.64 -4.89 -8.95
CA GLN A 65 -9.16 -5.38 -10.23
C GLN A 65 -7.66 -5.64 -10.16
N ASN A 66 -7.24 -6.83 -10.57
CA ASN A 66 -5.84 -7.16 -10.73
C ASN A 66 -5.29 -6.51 -12.00
N ASP A 67 -4.01 -6.19 -11.96
CA ASP A 67 -3.28 -5.65 -13.10
C ASP A 67 -2.69 -6.79 -13.93
N HIS A 68 -2.61 -6.60 -15.24
CA HIS A 68 -2.19 -7.62 -16.19
C HIS A 68 -1.06 -7.08 -17.07
N ILE A 69 0.06 -7.79 -17.11
CA ILE A 69 1.16 -7.50 -18.04
C ILE A 69 1.39 -8.76 -18.88
N GLY A 70 0.94 -8.72 -20.13
CA GLY A 70 0.85 -9.92 -20.95
C GLY A 70 -0.10 -10.94 -20.31
N GLU A 71 0.39 -12.15 -20.08
CA GLU A 71 -0.37 -13.25 -19.45
C GLU A 71 -0.22 -13.31 -17.93
N VAL A 72 0.52 -12.37 -17.33
CA VAL A 72 0.82 -12.39 -15.89
C VAL A 72 -0.15 -11.50 -15.11
N GLU A 73 -0.73 -12.06 -14.05
CA GLU A 73 -1.64 -11.38 -13.12
C GLU A 73 -0.90 -10.85 -11.88
N PHE A 74 -1.19 -9.59 -11.52
CA PHE A 74 -0.66 -8.92 -10.34
C PHE A 74 -1.78 -8.37 -9.47
N GLU A 75 -1.68 -8.62 -8.17
CA GLU A 75 -2.46 -7.87 -7.19
C GLU A 75 -1.86 -6.49 -7.01
N VAL A 76 -2.69 -5.45 -6.95
CA VAL A 76 -2.21 -4.06 -6.80
C VAL A 76 -2.64 -3.49 -5.46
N PHE A 77 -1.70 -2.88 -4.75
CA PHE A 77 -1.94 -2.11 -3.54
C PHE A 77 -1.70 -0.64 -3.84
N ARG A 78 -2.72 0.19 -3.59
CA ARG A 78 -2.60 1.65 -3.66
C ARG A 78 -2.42 2.23 -2.28
N ILE A 79 -1.33 2.98 -2.12
CA ILE A 79 -0.89 3.51 -0.83
C ILE A 79 -0.70 5.02 -0.98
N PRO A 80 -1.52 5.87 -0.34
CA PRO A 80 -1.31 7.31 -0.37
C PRO A 80 -0.08 7.70 0.44
N LEU A 81 0.63 8.73 -0.02
CA LEU A 81 1.74 9.35 0.72
C LEU A 81 1.27 10.25 1.87
N LEU A 82 -0.05 10.44 2.02
CA LEU A 82 -0.67 11.31 3.03
C LEU A 82 -0.10 12.73 3.01
N ARG A 83 0.13 13.26 1.81
CA ARG A 83 0.55 14.64 1.57
C ARG A 83 -0.12 15.17 0.31
N TRP A 84 -0.49 16.44 0.34
CA TRP A 84 -1.07 17.13 -0.80
C TRP A 84 0.05 17.73 -1.66
N GLU A 85 0.02 17.43 -2.95
CA GLU A 85 0.90 18.04 -3.94
C GLU A 85 0.07 18.75 -5.01
N LYS A 86 0.57 19.90 -5.46
CA LYS A 86 -0.06 20.69 -6.51
C LYS A 86 0.69 20.45 -7.81
N THR A 87 0.04 19.75 -8.75
CA THR A 87 0.59 19.52 -10.10
C THR A 87 -0.40 20.08 -11.11
N ALA A 88 0.09 20.85 -12.08
CA ALA A 88 -0.73 21.49 -13.13
C ALA A 88 -1.96 22.25 -12.59
N GLY A 89 -1.83 22.89 -11.42
CA GLY A 89 -2.92 23.65 -10.79
C GLY A 89 -3.90 22.82 -9.96
N ILE A 90 -3.84 21.49 -10.01
CA ILE A 90 -4.72 20.57 -9.29
C ILE A 90 -4.01 20.00 -8.05
N THR A 91 -4.65 20.13 -6.89
CA THR A 91 -4.19 19.52 -5.64
C THR A 91 -4.64 18.07 -5.58
N HIS A 92 -3.70 17.14 -5.52
CA HIS A 92 -3.98 15.72 -5.40
C HIS A 92 -3.08 15.08 -4.33
N CYS A 93 -3.57 14.01 -3.71
CA CYS A 93 -2.78 13.22 -2.79
C CYS A 93 -1.98 12.22 -3.62
N GLN A 94 -0.65 12.24 -3.50
CA GLN A 94 0.19 11.29 -4.21
C GLN A 94 -0.08 9.86 -3.73
N ILE A 95 -0.08 8.92 -4.67
CA ILE A 95 -0.34 7.50 -4.41
C ILE A 95 0.75 6.69 -5.08
N ILE A 96 1.34 5.77 -4.34
CA ILE A 96 2.19 4.73 -4.91
C ILE A 96 1.39 3.47 -5.16
N SER A 97 1.73 2.77 -6.25
CA SER A 97 1.15 1.48 -6.60
C SER A 97 2.19 0.39 -6.41
N VAL A 98 1.90 -0.57 -5.54
CA VAL A 98 2.74 -1.75 -5.30
C VAL A 98 2.04 -2.96 -5.90
N ARG A 99 2.66 -3.57 -6.90
CA ARG A 99 2.24 -4.86 -7.46
C ARG A 99 2.81 -6.02 -6.64
N ARG A 100 2.00 -7.06 -6.47
CA ARG A 100 2.38 -8.39 -5.95
C ARG A 100 2.07 -9.43 -7.00
N TYR A 101 3.08 -10.14 -7.47
CA TYR A 101 2.93 -11.27 -8.38
C TYR A 101 2.10 -12.36 -7.71
N LYS A 102 1.10 -12.85 -8.44
CA LYS A 102 0.30 -13.98 -8.01
C LYS A 102 0.67 -15.15 -8.91
N ALA A 103 1.40 -16.12 -8.35
CA ALA A 103 1.59 -17.38 -9.05
C ALA A 103 0.22 -18.05 -9.17
N THR A 104 -0.22 -18.24 -10.41
CA THR A 104 -1.45 -18.96 -10.76
C THR A 104 -1.38 -20.42 -10.30
#